data_AF-A0A2V8HWE4-F1
#
_entry.id   AF-A0A2V8HWE4-F1
#
_cell.length_a   1.000
_cell.length_b   1.000
_cell.length_c   1.000
_cell.angle_alpha   90.00
_cell.angle_beta   90.00
_cell.angle_gamma   90.00
#
_symmetry.space_group_name_H-M   'P 1'
#
loop_
_entity.id
_entity.type
_entity.pdbx_description
1 polymer ?
#
loop_
_entity_poly.entity_id
_entity_poly.type
_entity_poly.pdbx_seq_one_letter_code
_entity_poly.pdbx_strand_id
1 'polypeptide(L)'
;MAKRTRTVVGLAAAALLAGVHPSQAAERGHVRWESPVIGAAIEEAIERSQTFRALVATIDASDTYVFVTTGECGHGVRACFVNVVGSGSHRYMFVRVDPRKRDCELMASIGHELRHTIEVIEEPSIRSEAAKVLFYERTGRHGTARAYETIAAMDAGNAVRSEINAFNRHTRPR
;
A
#
# COMPACT_ATOMS: atom_id res chain seq x y z
N MET A 1 -7.43 58.26 63.12
CA MET A 1 -8.73 58.17 62.41
C MET A 1 -8.49 57.47 61.08
N ALA A 2 -9.09 56.30 60.90
CA ALA A 2 -8.84 55.36 59.81
C ALA A 2 -9.45 55.77 58.45
N LYS A 3 -8.88 55.30 57.34
CA LYS A 3 -9.56 54.95 56.06
C LYS A 3 -8.53 54.27 55.13
N ARG A 4 -8.52 52.94 55.08
CA ARG A 4 -9.26 52.04 54.17
C ARG A 4 -8.55 51.80 52.83
N THR A 5 -7.86 50.65 52.83
CA THR A 5 -7.54 49.72 51.75
C THR A 5 -8.55 49.70 50.60
N ARG A 6 -8.06 49.54 49.36
CA ARG A 6 -8.66 48.68 48.32
C ARG A 6 -7.58 48.28 47.30
N THR A 7 -7.07 47.06 47.46
CA THR A 7 -6.29 46.34 46.45
C THR A 7 -7.26 45.82 45.41
N VAL A 8 -7.09 46.18 44.14
CA VAL A 8 -7.83 45.57 43.02
C VAL A 8 -6.94 44.46 42.47
N VAL A 9 -7.28 43.21 42.78
CA VAL A 9 -6.70 42.03 42.14
C VAL A 9 -7.46 41.82 40.83
N GLY A 10 -6.82 42.17 39.71
CA GLY A 10 -7.32 41.81 38.38
C GLY A 10 -7.00 40.35 38.09
N LEU A 11 -8.02 39.50 38.00
CA LEU A 11 -7.89 38.16 37.42
C LEU A 11 -7.61 38.32 35.92
N ALA A 12 -6.38 38.02 35.49
CA ALA A 12 -6.09 37.77 34.09
C ALA A 12 -6.51 36.34 33.75
N ALA A 13 -7.61 36.18 33.02
CA ALA A 13 -8.02 34.89 32.46
C ALA A 13 -7.08 34.55 31.29
N ALA A 14 -6.13 33.63 31.53
CA ALA A 14 -5.32 33.06 30.47
C ALA A 14 -6.20 32.08 29.66
N ALA A 15 -6.64 32.53 28.48
CA ALA A 15 -7.29 31.65 27.51
C ALA A 15 -6.22 30.70 26.93
N LEU A 16 -6.20 29.47 27.44
CA LEU A 16 -5.52 28.36 26.79
C LEU A 16 -6.22 28.09 25.46
N LEU A 17 -5.67 28.66 24.38
CA LEU A 17 -5.95 28.19 23.03
C LEU A 17 -5.42 26.75 22.96
N ALA A 18 -6.28 25.78 23.28
CA ALA A 18 -6.06 24.40 22.93
C ALA A 18 -5.89 24.38 21.41
N GLY A 19 -4.64 24.25 20.96
CA GLY A 19 -4.33 24.00 19.57
C GLY A 19 -5.12 22.77 19.17
N VAL A 20 -6.13 22.95 18.33
CA VAL A 20 -6.69 21.85 17.56
C VAL A 20 -5.55 21.42 16.66
N HIS A 21 -4.76 20.46 17.11
CA HIS A 21 -3.89 19.73 16.21
C HIS A 21 -4.85 19.12 15.19
N PRO A 22 -4.79 19.51 13.90
CA PRO A 22 -5.49 18.74 12.90
C PRO A 22 -4.99 17.31 13.09
N SER A 23 -5.92 16.40 13.35
CA SER A 23 -5.59 14.99 13.40
C SER A 23 -4.90 14.70 12.08
N GLN A 24 -3.58 14.49 12.12
CA GLN A 24 -2.85 13.86 11.04
C GLN A 24 -3.30 12.40 11.00
N ALA A 25 -4.58 12.16 10.71
CA ALA A 25 -4.89 11.14 9.74
C ALA A 25 -4.18 11.61 8.47
N ALA A 26 -2.86 11.42 8.41
CA ALA A 26 -2.12 11.44 7.16
C ALA A 26 -3.01 10.66 6.21
N GLU A 27 -3.49 11.32 5.15
CA GLU A 27 -4.32 10.67 4.16
C GLU A 27 -3.62 9.37 3.83
N ARG A 28 -4.19 8.24 4.29
CA ARG A 28 -3.56 6.95 4.04
C ARG A 28 -3.48 6.88 2.53
N GLY A 29 -2.26 6.67 2.03
CA GLY A 29 -1.97 6.59 0.60
C GLY A 29 -2.95 5.67 -0.12
N HIS A 30 -2.92 5.71 -1.44
CA HIS A 30 -3.83 4.92 -2.24
C HIS A 30 -3.61 3.42 -2.08
N VAL A 31 -2.44 2.99 -1.62
CA VAL A 31 -2.21 1.64 -1.10
C VAL A 31 -2.63 1.54 0.36
N ARG A 32 -3.71 0.81 0.63
CA ARG A 32 -4.34 0.65 1.95
C ARG A 32 -4.33 -0.81 2.38
N TRP A 33 -4.07 -1.08 3.64
CA TRP A 33 -4.06 -2.45 4.18
C TRP A 33 -4.94 -2.59 5.42
N GLU A 34 -5.48 -3.80 5.63
CA GLU A 34 -6.38 -4.09 6.76
C GLU A 34 -5.66 -4.62 8.01
N SER A 35 -4.49 -5.25 7.84
CA SER A 35 -3.81 -6.01 8.89
C SER A 35 -2.49 -5.36 9.29
N PRO A 36 -2.15 -5.27 10.60
CA PRO A 36 -0.84 -4.79 11.05
C PRO A 36 0.33 -5.60 10.50
N VAL A 37 0.15 -6.92 10.27
CA VAL A 37 1.20 -7.79 9.72
C VAL A 37 1.50 -7.43 8.27
N ILE A 38 0.46 -7.16 7.48
CA ILE A 38 0.58 -6.69 6.09
C ILE A 38 1.21 -5.30 6.07
N GLY A 39 0.74 -4.40 6.94
CA GLY A 39 1.29 -3.04 7.06
C GLY A 39 2.78 -3.04 7.33
N ALA A 40 3.23 -3.82 8.32
CA ALA A 40 4.65 -3.95 8.62
C ALA A 40 5.46 -4.53 7.46
N ALA A 41 4.91 -5.46 6.67
CA ALA A 41 5.58 -5.99 5.48
C ALA A 41 5.71 -4.93 4.38
N ILE A 42 4.67 -4.13 4.15
CA ILE A 42 4.65 -3.04 3.17
C ILE A 42 5.64 -1.94 3.59
N GLU A 43 5.62 -1.53 4.86
CA GLU A 43 6.54 -0.53 5.40
C GLU A 43 8.00 -1.00 5.30
N GLU A 44 8.28 -2.27 5.63
CA GLU A 44 9.61 -2.88 5.48
C GLU A 44 10.06 -2.92 4.01
N ALA A 45 9.15 -3.24 3.09
CA ALA A 45 9.45 -3.24 1.66
C ALA A 45 9.69 -1.83 1.11
N ILE A 46 8.89 -0.84 1.53
CA ILE A 46 9.10 0.58 1.22
C ILE A 46 10.46 1.04 1.72
N GLU A 47 10.89 0.64 2.92
CA GLU A 47 12.21 1.03 3.43
C GLU A 47 13.35 0.42 2.60
N ARG A 48 13.23 -0.86 2.24
CA ARG A 48 14.36 -1.67 1.74
C ARG A 48 14.43 -1.86 0.24
N SER A 49 13.36 -1.55 -0.49
CA SER A 49 13.26 -1.74 -1.94
C SER A 49 12.90 -0.44 -2.65
N GLN A 50 13.81 0.02 -3.51
CA GLN A 50 13.54 1.16 -4.39
C GLN A 50 12.41 0.84 -5.38
N THR A 51 12.39 -0.39 -5.90
CA THR A 51 11.31 -0.84 -6.79
C THR A 51 9.97 -0.77 -6.09
N PHE A 52 9.86 -1.31 -4.86
CA PHE A 52 8.61 -1.27 -4.11
C PHE A 52 8.13 0.15 -3.84
N ARG A 53 9.04 1.06 -3.45
CA ARG A 53 8.71 2.50 -3.28
C ARG A 53 8.14 3.11 -4.55
N ALA A 54 8.74 2.82 -5.70
CA ALA A 54 8.28 3.36 -6.98
C ALA A 54 6.89 2.85 -7.37
N LEU A 55 6.58 1.57 -7.08
CA LEU A 55 5.25 1.00 -7.30
C LEU A 55 4.19 1.72 -6.45
N VAL A 56 4.44 1.87 -5.15
CA VAL A 56 3.53 2.58 -4.23
C VAL A 56 3.34 4.03 -4.67
N ALA A 57 4.41 4.75 -4.99
CA ALA A 57 4.35 6.14 -5.45
C ALA A 57 3.55 6.29 -6.75
N THR A 58 3.63 5.32 -7.66
CA THR A 58 2.86 5.32 -8.92
C THR A 58 1.36 5.18 -8.65
N ILE A 59 0.98 4.31 -7.71
CA ILE A 59 -0.42 4.11 -7.31
C ILE A 59 -0.94 5.35 -6.56
N ASP A 60 -0.14 5.92 -5.65
CA ASP A 60 -0.47 7.14 -4.91
C ASP A 60 -0.68 8.35 -5.82
N ALA A 61 -0.01 8.40 -6.96
CA ALA A 61 -0.18 9.46 -7.96
C ALA A 61 -1.39 9.27 -8.89
N SER A 62 -2.12 8.15 -8.78
CA SER A 62 -3.23 7.81 -9.69
C SER A 62 -4.61 8.02 -9.06
N ASP A 63 -5.68 7.83 -9.82
CA ASP A 63 -7.09 7.86 -9.35
C ASP A 63 -7.56 6.56 -8.67
N THR A 64 -6.64 5.66 -8.34
CA THR A 64 -6.94 4.27 -8.01
C THR A 64 -6.49 3.95 -6.60
N TYR A 65 -7.40 3.39 -5.81
CA TYR A 65 -7.09 2.87 -4.48
C TYR A 65 -6.90 1.35 -4.55
N VAL A 66 -5.81 0.87 -3.98
CA VAL A 66 -5.50 -0.56 -3.85
C VAL A 66 -5.66 -0.97 -2.40
N PHE A 67 -6.58 -1.90 -2.13
CA PHE A 67 -6.80 -2.50 -0.83
C PHE A 67 -6.09 -3.86 -0.74
N VAL A 68 -5.17 -3.98 0.21
CA VAL A 68 -4.41 -5.19 0.52
C VAL A 68 -5.05 -5.87 1.73
N THR A 69 -5.72 -6.99 1.47
CA THR A 69 -6.51 -7.75 2.46
C THR A 69 -5.89 -9.12 2.75
N THR A 70 -6.26 -9.70 3.88
CA THR A 70 -5.84 -11.03 4.30
C THR A 70 -6.67 -12.09 3.61
N GLY A 71 -6.05 -13.16 3.17
CA GLY A 71 -6.73 -14.37 2.76
C GLY A 71 -5.84 -15.29 1.95
N GLU A 72 -6.38 -16.45 1.57
CA GLU A 72 -5.65 -17.40 0.76
C GLU A 72 -5.88 -17.13 -0.73
N CYS A 73 -4.78 -17.22 -1.48
CA CYS A 73 -4.78 -17.28 -2.92
C CYS A 73 -4.59 -18.74 -3.32
N GLY A 74 -5.46 -19.27 -4.17
CA GLY A 74 -5.39 -20.67 -4.60
C GLY A 74 -4.04 -20.99 -5.27
N HIS A 75 -3.77 -22.28 -5.50
CA HIS A 75 -2.55 -22.75 -6.19
C HIS A 75 -1.23 -22.46 -5.46
N GLY A 76 -1.28 -22.19 -4.15
CA GLY A 76 -0.08 -22.04 -3.30
C GLY A 76 0.66 -20.71 -3.47
N VAL A 77 0.06 -19.72 -4.14
CA VAL A 77 0.60 -18.36 -4.22
C VAL A 77 0.30 -17.56 -2.96
N ARG A 78 1.15 -16.59 -2.66
CA ARG A 78 1.12 -15.83 -1.39
C ARG A 78 0.38 -14.51 -1.47
N ALA A 79 0.19 -14.01 -2.68
CA ALA A 79 -0.63 -12.86 -2.96
C ALA A 79 -1.32 -13.09 -4.32
N CYS A 80 -2.41 -12.36 -4.55
CA CYS A 80 -3.15 -12.39 -5.81
C CYS A 80 -3.98 -11.13 -5.99
N PHE A 81 -4.00 -10.61 -7.21
CA PHE A 81 -4.84 -9.49 -7.61
C PHE A 81 -6.28 -9.94 -7.92
N VAL A 82 -7.18 -9.71 -6.96
CA VAL A 82 -8.52 -10.31 -6.90
C VAL A 82 -9.53 -9.59 -7.78
N ASN A 83 -9.63 -8.26 -7.69
CA ASN A 83 -10.77 -7.55 -8.31
C ASN A 83 -10.46 -6.09 -8.67
N VAL A 84 -11.20 -5.56 -9.65
CA VAL A 84 -11.30 -4.15 -10.02
C VAL A 84 -12.76 -3.71 -9.98
N VAL A 85 -13.03 -2.61 -9.27
CA VAL A 85 -14.34 -1.98 -9.21
C VAL A 85 -14.20 -0.49 -9.53
N GLY A 86 -14.69 -0.07 -10.70
CA GLY A 86 -14.81 1.35 -11.04
C GLY A 86 -16.02 1.99 -10.35
N SER A 87 -15.84 3.18 -9.78
CA SER A 87 -16.94 3.99 -9.22
C SER A 87 -16.64 5.48 -9.37
N GLY A 88 -17.53 6.20 -10.07
CA GLY A 88 -17.27 7.57 -10.47
C GLY A 88 -15.93 7.70 -11.20
N SER A 89 -15.11 8.68 -10.79
CA SER A 89 -13.76 8.91 -11.32
C SER A 89 -12.70 7.98 -10.73
N HIS A 90 -13.03 7.13 -9.76
CA HIS A 90 -12.04 6.29 -9.08
C HIS A 90 -12.12 4.84 -9.52
N ARG A 91 -11.04 4.10 -9.27
CA ARG A 91 -11.02 2.63 -9.31
C ARG A 91 -10.59 2.10 -7.95
N TYR A 92 -11.21 0.99 -7.56
CA TYR A 92 -10.89 0.25 -6.35
C TYR A 92 -10.39 -1.12 -6.74
N MET A 93 -9.16 -1.43 -6.34
CA MET A 93 -8.47 -2.66 -6.68
C MET A 93 -8.20 -3.45 -5.40
N PHE A 94 -8.32 -4.76 -5.48
CA PHE A 94 -8.22 -5.62 -4.31
C PHE A 94 -7.10 -6.62 -4.50
N VAL A 95 -6.07 -6.54 -3.66
CA VAL A 95 -5.00 -7.52 -3.56
C VAL A 95 -5.24 -8.33 -2.30
N ARG A 96 -5.23 -9.65 -2.43
CA ARG A 96 -5.29 -10.56 -1.29
C ARG A 96 -3.91 -11.10 -1.00
N VAL A 97 -3.58 -11.25 0.28
CA VAL A 97 -2.28 -11.66 0.78
C VAL A 97 -2.47 -12.70 1.87
N ASP A 98 -1.66 -13.75 1.81
CA ASP A 98 -1.49 -14.72 2.88
C ASP A 98 -0.31 -14.30 3.79
N PRO A 99 -0.58 -13.77 4.99
CA PRO A 99 0.44 -13.18 5.86
C PRO A 99 1.09 -14.23 6.77
N ARG A 100 0.86 -15.54 6.58
CA ARG A 100 1.38 -16.63 7.46
C ARG A 100 2.87 -16.52 7.77
N LYS A 101 3.66 -15.92 6.88
CA LYS A 101 5.09 -15.70 7.10
C LYS A 101 5.53 -14.32 6.59
N ARG A 102 5.88 -13.39 7.47
CA ARG A 102 6.44 -12.10 7.05
C ARG A 102 7.91 -12.24 6.68
N ASP A 103 8.21 -12.43 5.40
CA ASP A 103 9.58 -12.57 4.87
C ASP A 103 9.75 -11.88 3.51
N CYS A 104 10.95 -12.00 2.94
CA CYS A 104 11.32 -11.43 1.64
C CYS A 104 10.39 -11.89 0.51
N GLU A 105 9.95 -13.15 0.52
CA GLU A 105 9.05 -13.68 -0.51
C GLU A 105 7.65 -13.07 -0.39
N LEU A 106 7.17 -12.75 0.82
CA LEU A 106 5.90 -12.05 0.99
C LEU A 106 5.95 -10.66 0.35
N MET A 107 7.01 -9.91 0.67
CA MET A 107 7.21 -8.55 0.15
C MET A 107 7.36 -8.55 -1.37
N ALA A 108 8.08 -9.54 -1.91
CA ALA A 108 8.21 -9.76 -3.35
C ALA A 108 6.86 -10.08 -4.02
N SER A 109 6.05 -10.98 -3.42
CA SER A 109 4.71 -11.28 -3.92
C SER A 109 3.78 -10.07 -3.86
N ILE A 110 3.84 -9.24 -2.81
CA ILE A 110 3.05 -8.01 -2.78
C ILE A 110 3.49 -7.06 -3.91
N GLY A 111 4.81 -6.84 -4.08
CA GLY A 111 5.33 -5.98 -5.15
C GLY A 111 4.93 -6.45 -6.54
N HIS A 112 4.88 -7.76 -6.74
CA HIS A 112 4.36 -8.38 -7.96
C HIS A 112 2.89 -8.03 -8.21
N GLU A 113 2.00 -8.21 -7.24
CA GLU A 113 0.58 -7.86 -7.41
C GLU A 113 0.38 -6.35 -7.59
N LEU A 114 1.19 -5.50 -6.94
CA LEU A 114 1.14 -4.05 -7.17
C LEU A 114 1.58 -3.67 -8.59
N ARG A 115 2.44 -4.46 -9.24
CA ARG A 115 2.73 -4.22 -10.66
C ARG A 115 1.52 -4.56 -11.54
N HIS A 116 0.80 -5.63 -11.24
CA HIS A 116 -0.46 -5.93 -11.90
C HIS A 116 -1.52 -4.83 -11.72
N THR A 117 -1.60 -4.20 -10.54
CA THR A 117 -2.52 -3.06 -10.38
C THR A 117 -2.09 -1.88 -11.25
N ILE A 118 -0.79 -1.62 -11.40
CA ILE A 118 -0.27 -0.57 -12.29
C ILE A 118 -0.56 -0.86 -13.77
N GLU A 119 -0.43 -2.11 -14.22
CA GLU A 119 -0.81 -2.48 -15.60
C GLU A 119 -2.28 -2.18 -15.88
N VAL A 120 -3.16 -2.38 -14.88
CA VAL A 120 -4.55 -1.95 -14.97
C VAL A 120 -4.69 -0.43 -14.90
N ILE A 121 -3.88 0.25 -14.07
CA ILE A 121 -3.88 1.72 -14.02
C ILE A 121 -3.57 2.32 -15.39
N GLU A 122 -2.57 1.77 -16.09
CA GLU A 122 -2.09 2.14 -17.42
C GLU A 122 -3.13 1.87 -18.54
N GLU A 123 -4.16 1.05 -18.28
CA GLU A 123 -5.26 0.79 -19.22
C GLU A 123 -6.61 1.29 -18.65
N PRO A 124 -7.01 2.55 -18.97
CA PRO A 124 -8.17 3.20 -18.37
C PRO A 124 -9.51 2.48 -18.60
N SER A 125 -9.61 1.64 -19.65
CA SER A 125 -10.83 0.89 -19.96
C SER A 125 -11.12 -0.25 -18.97
N ILE A 126 -10.12 -0.71 -18.21
CA ILE A 126 -10.30 -1.78 -17.22
C ILE A 126 -10.87 -1.19 -15.93
N ARG A 127 -12.19 -1.31 -15.79
CA ARG A 127 -12.96 -0.82 -14.65
C ARG A 127 -13.81 -1.90 -13.97
N SER A 128 -13.63 -3.16 -14.37
CA SER A 128 -14.37 -4.31 -13.84
C SER A 128 -13.51 -5.58 -13.85
N GLU A 129 -13.92 -6.58 -13.07
CA GLU A 129 -13.28 -7.89 -13.07
C GLU A 129 -13.27 -8.55 -14.45
N ALA A 130 -14.39 -8.50 -15.17
CA ALA A 130 -14.46 -9.07 -16.52
C ALA A 130 -13.46 -8.41 -17.48
N ALA A 131 -13.32 -7.09 -17.43
CA ALA A 131 -12.33 -6.37 -18.23
C ALA A 131 -10.89 -6.74 -17.83
N LYS A 132 -10.62 -6.89 -16.53
CA LYS A 132 -9.33 -7.34 -16.00
C LYS A 132 -8.97 -8.74 -16.51
N VAL A 133 -9.90 -9.68 -16.41
CA VAL A 133 -9.71 -11.06 -16.90
C VAL A 133 -9.42 -11.05 -18.40
N LEU A 134 -10.25 -10.39 -19.20
CA LEU A 134 -10.06 -10.30 -20.65
C LEU A 134 -8.73 -9.63 -21.03
N PHE A 135 -8.27 -8.66 -20.26
CA PHE A 135 -6.96 -8.04 -20.47
C PHE A 135 -5.83 -9.06 -20.29
N TYR A 136 -5.78 -9.75 -19.16
CA TYR A 136 -4.73 -10.73 -18.89
C TYR A 136 -4.86 -12.01 -19.73
N GLU A 137 -6.05 -12.37 -20.21
CA GLU A 137 -6.20 -13.41 -21.24
C GLU A 137 -5.51 -13.03 -22.55
N ARG A 138 -5.31 -11.75 -22.86
CA ARG A 138 -4.63 -11.32 -24.09
C ARG A 138 -3.15 -11.04 -23.89
N THR A 139 -2.78 -10.54 -22.71
CA THR A 139 -1.42 -10.03 -22.43
C THR A 139 -0.59 -10.98 -21.57
N GLY A 140 -1.23 -11.91 -20.86
CA GLY A 140 -0.59 -12.86 -19.97
C GLY A 140 0.14 -13.99 -20.71
N ARG A 141 1.04 -14.67 -19.99
CA ARG A 141 1.81 -15.80 -20.53
C ARG A 141 0.96 -17.07 -20.62
N HIS A 142 0.52 -17.39 -21.83
CA HIS A 142 -0.21 -18.64 -22.11
C HIS A 142 0.62 -19.92 -21.88
N GLY A 143 -0.09 -21.05 -21.68
CA GLY A 143 0.50 -22.40 -21.66
C GLY A 143 1.02 -22.89 -20.31
N THR A 144 0.74 -22.18 -19.21
CA THR A 144 1.11 -22.57 -17.85
C THR A 144 -0.07 -22.38 -16.88
N ALA A 145 0.04 -22.91 -15.66
CA ALA A 145 -0.89 -22.61 -14.56
C ALA A 145 -0.92 -21.12 -14.16
N ARG A 146 -0.07 -20.27 -14.78
CA ARG A 146 0.06 -18.83 -14.56
C ARG A 146 -0.37 -18.03 -15.80
N ALA A 147 -1.48 -18.42 -16.43
CA ALA A 147 -1.93 -17.83 -17.69
C ALA A 147 -2.15 -16.30 -17.64
N TYR A 148 -2.32 -15.74 -16.44
CA TYR A 148 -2.54 -14.31 -16.20
C TYR A 148 -1.27 -13.54 -15.80
N GLU A 149 -0.10 -14.20 -15.82
CA GLU A 149 1.18 -13.63 -15.42
C GLU A 149 1.81 -12.76 -16.52
N THR A 150 2.47 -11.66 -16.13
CA THR A 150 3.19 -10.78 -17.06
C THR A 150 4.69 -10.76 -16.76
N ILE A 151 5.51 -10.48 -17.78
CA ILE A 151 6.96 -10.35 -17.57
C ILE A 151 7.26 -9.19 -16.61
N ALA A 152 6.53 -8.08 -16.73
CA ALA A 152 6.73 -6.91 -15.88
C ALA A 152 6.42 -7.21 -14.41
N ALA A 153 5.35 -7.96 -14.10
CA ALA A 153 5.02 -8.33 -12.72
C ALA A 153 6.06 -9.30 -12.13
N MET A 154 6.50 -10.31 -12.90
CA MET A 154 7.61 -11.17 -12.48
C MET A 154 8.90 -10.38 -12.21
N ASP A 155 9.26 -9.46 -13.10
CA ASP A 155 10.47 -8.65 -12.98
C ASP A 155 10.40 -7.72 -11.77
N ALA A 156 9.24 -7.10 -11.52
CA ALA A 156 9.01 -6.29 -10.34
C ALA A 156 9.18 -7.10 -9.04
N GLY A 157 8.55 -8.27 -8.94
CA GLY A 157 8.71 -9.15 -7.78
C GLY A 157 10.16 -9.61 -7.59
N ASN A 158 10.85 -9.95 -8.67
CA ASN A 158 12.26 -10.34 -8.66
C ASN A 158 13.18 -9.20 -8.19
N ALA A 159 12.94 -7.98 -8.66
CA ALA A 159 13.68 -6.80 -8.27
C ALA A 159 13.49 -6.49 -6.79
N VAL A 160 12.25 -6.47 -6.29
CA VAL A 160 11.95 -6.29 -4.86
C VAL A 160 12.69 -7.31 -4.01
N ARG A 161 12.63 -8.58 -4.38
CA ARG A 161 13.34 -9.66 -3.69
C ARG A 161 14.86 -9.44 -3.68
N SER A 162 15.43 -9.08 -4.83
CA SER A 162 16.88 -8.85 -4.96
C SER A 162 17.34 -7.70 -4.08
N GLU A 163 16.60 -6.59 -4.08
CA GLU A 163 16.88 -5.38 -3.31
C GLU A 163 16.80 -5.63 -1.80
N ILE A 164 15.73 -6.28 -1.31
CA ILE A 164 15.59 -6.61 0.12
C ILE A 164 16.72 -7.55 0.57
N ASN A 165 17.06 -8.56 -0.23
CA ASN A 165 18.15 -9.47 0.08
C ASN A 165 19.51 -8.74 0.09
N ALA A 166 19.72 -7.80 -0.85
CA ALA A 166 20.91 -6.96 -0.85
C ALA A 166 20.98 -6.09 0.41
N PHE A 167 19.89 -5.41 0.77
CA PHE A 167 19.82 -4.60 1.99
C PHE A 167 20.17 -5.42 3.24
N ASN A 168 19.53 -6.58 3.41
CA ASN A 168 19.75 -7.46 4.56
C ASN A 168 21.20 -8.00 4.65
N ARG A 169 21.88 -8.19 3.52
CA ARG A 169 23.31 -8.57 3.52
C ARG A 169 24.21 -7.43 4.00
N HIS A 170 23.89 -6.19 3.67
CA HIS A 170 24.68 -5.02 4.07
C HIS A 170 24.48 -4.62 5.53
N THR A 171 23.30 -4.92 6.11
CA THR A 171 22.97 -4.52 7.49
C THR A 171 23.24 -5.60 8.54
N ARG A 172 23.57 -6.84 8.14
CA ARG A 172 23.99 -7.88 9.11
C ARG A 172 25.37 -7.52 9.70
N PRO A 173 25.51 -7.46 11.04
CA PRO A 173 26.82 -7.32 11.67
C PRO A 173 27.71 -8.51 11.29
N ARG A 174 28.97 -8.24 10.96
CA ARG A 174 29.99 -9.26 10.66
C ARG A 174 30.37 -10.04 11.90
#